data_AF-A0A951BDI9-F1
#
_entry.id   AF-A0A951BDI9-F1
#
_cell.length_a   1.000
_cell.length_b   1.000
_cell.length_c   1.000
_cell.angle_alpha   90.00
_cell.angle_beta   90.00
_cell.angle_gamma   90.00
#
_symmetry.space_group_name_H-M   'P 1'
#
loop_
_entity.id
_entity.type
_entity.pdbx_description
1 polymer ?
#
loop_
_entity_poly.entity_id
_entity_poly.type
_entity_poly.pdbx_seq_one_letter_code
_entity_poly.pdbx_strand_id
1 'polypeptide(L)'
;MLPVVLALLLSPALNKQAQAELEAHVRANASDADAHLALCRTYYGLEQWDGAISECRKATDLKPSATNHDWLGRAYGAKAEHASWYQAVSLAKKVRAEFESAVEADPANSTARRDLAEFYIEAPGFLGGGKDKAVQQAAALESIDKAGALYVRARLAETNKDTVAAETLYQQ
;
A
#
# COMPACT_ATOMS: atom_id res chain seq x y z
N MET A 1 -10.97 5.53 23.45
CA MET A 1 -11.89 4.37 23.35
C MET A 1 -12.34 4.29 21.89
N LEU A 2 -11.56 3.72 20.96
CA LEU A 2 -11.62 2.33 20.49
C LEU A 2 -13.04 1.72 20.39
N PRO A 3 -13.80 2.05 19.33
CA PRO A 3 -14.52 0.97 18.64
C PRO A 3 -14.38 0.95 17.10
N VAL A 4 -13.70 1.91 16.47
CA VAL A 4 -13.67 1.98 14.98
C VAL A 4 -12.83 0.87 14.33
N VAL A 5 -11.81 0.36 15.02
CA VAL A 5 -10.89 -0.65 14.46
C VAL A 5 -11.54 -2.04 14.32
N LEU A 6 -12.62 -2.32 15.05
CA LEU A 6 -13.29 -3.62 15.04
C LEU A 6 -14.38 -3.74 13.95
N ALA A 7 -14.74 -2.64 13.28
CA ALA A 7 -15.79 -2.63 12.26
C ALA A 7 -15.35 -3.23 10.90
N LEU A 8 -14.06 -3.51 10.71
CA LEU A 8 -13.50 -3.96 9.43
C LEU A 8 -13.79 -5.45 9.07
N LEU A 9 -14.59 -6.17 9.86
CA LEU A 9 -14.84 -7.62 9.68
C LEU A 9 -16.31 -8.04 9.50
N LEU A 10 -17.27 -7.13 9.30
CA LEU A 10 -18.70 -7.49 9.33
C LEU A 10 -19.52 -6.76 8.25
N SER A 11 -20.13 -7.48 7.31
CA SER A 11 -21.25 -7.07 6.42
C SER A 11 -21.12 -5.76 5.58
N PRO A 12 -21.55 -5.75 4.30
CA PRO A 12 -21.57 -4.54 3.47
C PRO A 12 -22.33 -3.33 4.06
N ALA A 13 -23.32 -3.59 4.92
CA ALA A 13 -24.10 -2.55 5.59
C ALA A 13 -23.29 -1.81 6.66
N LEU A 14 -22.48 -2.52 7.46
CA LEU A 14 -21.63 -1.90 8.47
C LEU A 14 -20.52 -1.06 7.83
N ASN A 15 -19.98 -1.51 6.69
CA ASN A 15 -18.95 -0.75 5.96
C ASN A 15 -19.47 0.60 5.46
N LYS A 16 -20.71 0.65 4.97
CA LYS A 16 -21.35 1.92 4.55
C LYS A 16 -21.65 2.84 5.74
N GLN A 17 -22.04 2.28 6.88
CA GLN A 17 -22.26 3.07 8.09
C GLN A 17 -20.95 3.67 8.62
N ALA A 18 -19.89 2.86 8.69
CA ALA A 18 -18.56 3.33 9.10
C ALA A 18 -18.02 4.43 8.18
N GLN A 19 -18.23 4.29 6.86
CA GLN A 19 -17.90 5.35 5.89
C GLN A 19 -18.63 6.66 6.22
N ALA A 20 -19.95 6.63 6.42
CA ALA A 20 -20.75 7.83 6.68
C ALA A 20 -20.35 8.54 7.99
N GLU A 21 -20.06 7.78 9.05
CA GLU A 21 -19.59 8.30 10.33
C GLU A 21 -18.21 8.96 10.20
N LEU A 22 -17.27 8.32 9.50
CA LEU A 22 -15.95 8.88 9.23
C LEU A 22 -16.02 10.13 8.36
N GLU A 23 -16.86 10.14 7.31
CA GLU A 23 -17.09 11.33 6.49
C GLU A 23 -17.63 12.51 7.32
N ALA A 24 -18.55 12.25 8.25
CA ALA A 24 -19.06 13.29 9.15
C ALA A 24 -17.96 13.80 10.09
N HIS A 25 -17.12 12.90 10.62
CA HIS A 25 -16.01 13.28 11.50
C HIS A 25 -14.97 14.13 10.78
N VAL A 26 -14.53 13.76 9.58
CA VAL A 26 -13.56 14.57 8.82
C VAL A 26 -14.16 15.89 8.35
N ARG A 27 -15.48 15.97 8.09
CA ARG A 27 -16.14 17.24 7.81
C ARG A 27 -16.12 18.19 9.01
N ALA A 28 -16.27 17.65 10.23
CA ALA A 28 -16.19 18.44 11.45
C ALA A 28 -14.74 18.75 11.88
N ASN A 29 -13.79 17.88 11.51
CA ASN A 29 -12.39 17.93 11.94
C ASN A 29 -11.44 17.79 10.75
N ALA A 30 -11.48 18.74 9.81
CA ALA A 30 -10.78 18.65 8.53
C ALA A 30 -9.24 18.63 8.60
N SER A 31 -8.65 18.87 9.78
CA SER A 31 -7.20 18.78 10.02
C SER A 31 -6.79 17.48 10.73
N ASP A 32 -7.72 16.56 10.98
CA ASP A 32 -7.45 15.27 11.62
C ASP A 32 -6.88 14.28 10.59
N ALA A 33 -5.55 14.26 10.46
CA ALA A 33 -4.84 13.43 9.50
C ALA A 33 -5.11 11.93 9.69
N ASP A 34 -5.24 11.47 10.95
CA ASP A 34 -5.45 10.06 11.25
C ASP A 34 -6.89 9.65 10.89
N ALA A 35 -7.88 10.54 11.02
CA ALA A 35 -9.23 10.31 10.51
C ALA A 35 -9.29 10.29 8.97
N HIS A 36 -8.56 11.17 8.28
CA HIS A 36 -8.42 11.11 6.82
C HIS A 36 -7.80 9.78 6.37
N LEU A 37 -6.76 9.29 7.06
CA LEU A 37 -6.17 7.98 6.78
C LEU A 37 -7.17 6.84 7.01
N ALA A 38 -7.94 6.89 8.10
CA ALA A 38 -8.96 5.90 8.39
C ALA A 38 -10.03 5.85 7.28
N LEU A 39 -10.53 7.02 6.85
CA LEU A 39 -11.49 7.11 5.76
C LEU A 39 -10.89 6.66 4.42
N CYS A 40 -9.62 6.94 4.16
CA CYS A 40 -8.91 6.40 3.00
C CYS A 40 -8.95 4.86 2.98
N ARG A 41 -8.61 4.21 4.10
CA ARG A 41 -8.63 2.74 4.22
C ARG A 41 -10.04 2.18 4.08
N THR A 42 -11.05 2.88 4.60
CA THR A 42 -12.46 2.50 4.41
C THR A 42 -12.85 2.57 2.94
N TYR A 43 -12.53 3.65 2.24
CA TYR A 43 -12.76 3.75 0.80
C TYR A 43 -12.01 2.68 0.00
N TYR A 44 -10.76 2.38 0.38
CA TYR A 44 -9.96 1.32 -0.23
C TYR A 44 -10.62 -0.04 -0.08
N GLY A 45 -11.05 -0.42 1.13
CA GLY A 45 -11.75 -1.69 1.38
C GLY A 45 -13.13 -1.78 0.74
N LEU A 46 -13.72 -0.65 0.34
CA LEU A 46 -14.98 -0.54 -0.41
C LEU A 46 -14.78 -0.43 -1.91
N GLU A 47 -13.54 -0.52 -2.39
CA GLU A 47 -13.18 -0.38 -3.81
C GLU A 47 -13.50 0.99 -4.42
N GLN A 48 -13.60 2.01 -3.58
CA GLN A 48 -13.88 3.40 -3.97
C GLN A 48 -12.56 4.16 -4.17
N TRP A 49 -11.84 3.83 -5.23
CA TRP A 49 -10.45 4.24 -5.44
C TRP A 49 -10.22 5.75 -5.46
N ASP A 50 -11.11 6.51 -6.08
CA ASP A 50 -11.01 7.97 -6.12
C ASP A 50 -11.20 8.61 -4.74
N GLY A 51 -12.13 8.08 -3.94
CA GLY A 51 -12.32 8.48 -2.54
C GLY A 51 -11.09 8.15 -1.70
N ALA A 52 -10.57 6.93 -1.83
CA ALA A 52 -9.36 6.49 -1.12
C ALA A 52 -8.19 7.40 -1.42
N ILE A 53 -7.91 7.62 -2.70
CA ILE A 53 -6.84 8.51 -3.17
C ILE A 53 -7.01 9.95 -2.66
N SER A 54 -8.24 10.48 -2.64
CA SER A 54 -8.54 11.83 -2.11
C SER A 54 -8.17 11.95 -0.63
N GLU A 55 -8.63 11.01 0.18
CA GLU A 55 -8.45 11.08 1.63
C GLU A 55 -7.03 10.70 2.06
N CYS A 56 -6.38 9.76 1.37
CA CYS A 56 -4.98 9.46 1.60
C CYS A 56 -4.08 10.66 1.28
N ARG A 57 -4.36 11.41 0.21
CA ARG A 57 -3.62 12.65 -0.06
C ARG A 57 -3.76 13.66 1.07
N LYS A 58 -4.98 13.90 1.55
CA LYS A 58 -5.20 14.82 2.68
C LYS A 58 -4.46 14.37 3.93
N ALA A 59 -4.48 13.07 4.24
CA ALA A 59 -3.73 12.51 5.36
C ALA A 59 -2.22 12.74 5.20
N THR A 60 -1.66 12.50 4.01
CA THR A 60 -0.25 12.73 3.69
C THR A 60 0.11 14.21 3.75
N ASP A 61 -0.72 15.10 3.21
CA ASP A 61 -0.50 16.56 3.21
C ASP A 61 -0.50 17.13 4.65
N LEU A 62 -1.40 16.64 5.50
CA LEU A 62 -1.49 17.06 6.91
C LEU A 62 -0.38 16.47 7.78
N LYS A 63 0.02 15.22 7.51
CA LYS A 63 0.99 14.47 8.30
C LYS A 63 1.79 13.53 7.38
N PRO A 64 2.88 14.01 6.75
CA PRO A 64 3.75 13.16 5.97
C PRO A 64 4.38 12.11 6.88
N SER A 65 4.11 10.84 6.59
CA SER A 65 4.65 9.71 7.36
C SER A 65 4.73 8.47 6.48
N ALA A 66 5.57 7.51 6.87
CA ALA A 66 5.72 6.27 6.14
C ALA A 66 4.37 5.58 5.88
N THR A 67 3.50 5.53 6.88
CA THR A 67 2.16 4.93 6.75
C THR A 67 1.26 5.70 5.78
N ASN A 68 1.30 7.04 5.78
CA ASN A 68 0.42 7.81 4.91
C ASN A 68 0.86 7.73 3.44
N HIS A 69 2.17 7.79 3.20
CA HIS A 69 2.75 7.53 1.88
C HIS A 69 2.44 6.11 1.39
N ASP A 70 2.63 5.09 2.23
CA ASP A 70 2.34 3.69 1.88
C ASP A 70 0.88 3.49 1.45
N TRP A 71 -0.08 3.99 2.23
CA TRP A 71 -1.50 3.89 1.89
C TRP A 71 -1.90 4.69 0.65
N LEU A 72 -1.26 5.84 0.40
CA LEU A 72 -1.48 6.59 -0.83
C LEU A 72 -0.94 5.84 -2.06
N GLY A 73 0.22 5.19 -1.93
CA GLY A 73 0.78 4.29 -2.94
C GLY A 73 -0.17 3.13 -3.26
N ARG A 74 -0.67 2.44 -2.23
CA ARG A 74 -1.68 1.37 -2.38
C ARG A 74 -2.93 1.85 -3.11
N ALA A 75 -3.47 3.01 -2.72
CA ALA A 75 -4.68 3.56 -3.35
C ALA A 75 -4.45 3.89 -4.84
N TYR A 76 -3.28 4.42 -5.21
CA TYR A 76 -2.91 4.60 -6.61
C TYR A 76 -2.77 3.27 -7.36
N GLY A 77 -2.20 2.24 -6.72
CA GLY A 77 -2.01 0.91 -7.30
C GLY A 77 -3.35 0.24 -7.62
N ALA A 78 -4.25 0.18 -6.64
CA ALA A 78 -5.60 -0.34 -6.84
C ALA A 78 -6.35 0.39 -7.96
N LYS A 79 -6.24 1.72 -8.04
CA LYS A 79 -6.83 2.46 -9.18
C LYS A 79 -6.20 2.06 -10.53
N ALA A 80 -4.88 1.82 -10.57
CA ALA A 80 -4.18 1.50 -11.80
C ALA A 80 -4.61 0.16 -12.39
N GLU A 81 -4.90 -0.83 -11.54
CA GLU A 81 -5.38 -2.17 -11.94
C GLU A 81 -6.70 -2.13 -12.73
N HIS A 82 -7.54 -1.12 -12.45
CA HIS A 82 -8.84 -0.93 -13.10
C HIS A 82 -8.84 0.18 -14.17
N ALA A 83 -7.70 0.81 -14.45
CA ALA A 83 -7.61 1.95 -15.35
C ALA A 83 -7.22 1.54 -16.78
N SER A 84 -7.49 2.42 -17.75
CA SER A 84 -6.90 2.28 -19.08
C SER A 84 -5.37 2.32 -19.00
N TRP A 85 -4.69 1.67 -19.93
CA TRP A 85 -3.23 1.57 -19.88
C TRP A 85 -2.52 2.93 -19.77
N TYR A 86 -3.00 3.96 -20.46
CA TYR A 86 -2.44 5.31 -20.42
C TYR A 86 -2.50 5.90 -19.00
N GLN A 87 -3.62 5.69 -18.31
CA GLN A 87 -3.83 6.14 -16.94
C GLN A 87 -3.01 5.30 -15.96
N ALA A 88 -2.96 3.98 -16.16
CA ALA A 88 -2.16 3.06 -15.35
C ALA A 88 -0.67 3.43 -15.37
N VAL A 89 -0.11 3.84 -16.51
CA VAL A 89 1.28 4.33 -16.61
C VAL A 89 1.53 5.57 -15.73
N SER A 90 0.60 6.52 -15.72
CA SER A 90 0.70 7.71 -14.87
C SER A 90 0.58 7.35 -13.38
N LEU A 91 -0.34 6.46 -13.05
CA LEU A 91 -0.55 5.99 -11.68
C LEU A 91 0.64 5.17 -11.17
N ALA A 92 1.22 4.28 -11.97
CA ALA A 92 2.40 3.50 -11.59
C ALA A 92 3.59 4.36 -11.17
N LYS A 93 3.81 5.51 -11.83
CA LYS A 93 4.84 6.47 -11.42
C LYS A 93 4.56 7.06 -10.02
N LYS A 94 3.29 7.31 -9.71
CA LYS A 94 2.86 7.79 -8.39
C LYS A 94 2.99 6.70 -7.34
N VAL A 95 2.59 5.46 -7.64
CA VAL A 95 2.78 4.29 -6.76
C VAL A 95 4.24 4.19 -6.33
N ARG A 96 5.16 4.19 -7.30
CA ARG A 96 6.59 4.15 -7.01
C ARG A 96 7.04 5.29 -6.10
N ALA A 97 6.68 6.52 -6.45
CA ALA A 97 7.11 7.70 -5.69
C ALA A 97 6.61 7.67 -4.24
N GLU A 98 5.37 7.23 -4.01
CA GLU A 98 4.80 7.13 -2.67
C GLU A 98 5.43 5.99 -1.87
N PHE A 99 5.66 4.81 -2.47
CA PHE A 99 6.37 3.72 -1.78
C PHE A 99 7.84 4.05 -1.48
N GLU A 100 8.54 4.74 -2.39
CA GLU A 100 9.89 5.26 -2.14
C GLU A 100 9.89 6.27 -0.98
N SER A 101 8.93 7.20 -0.97
CA SER A 101 8.75 8.18 0.12
C SER A 101 8.41 7.49 1.45
N ALA A 102 7.65 6.40 1.42
CA ALA A 102 7.31 5.63 2.61
C ALA A 102 8.54 4.97 3.25
N VAL A 103 9.41 4.37 2.43
CA VAL A 103 10.67 3.76 2.87
C VAL A 103 11.69 4.82 3.29
N GLU A 104 11.72 5.99 2.65
CA GLU A 104 12.57 7.11 3.07
C GLU A 104 12.14 7.68 4.43
N ALA A 105 10.83 7.84 4.66
CA ALA A 105 10.29 8.35 5.91
C ALA A 105 10.51 7.39 7.10
N ASP A 106 10.46 6.07 6.87
CA ASP A 106 10.81 5.06 7.85
C ASP A 106 11.48 3.84 7.20
N PRO A 107 12.82 3.79 7.20
CA PRO A 107 13.57 2.66 6.66
C PRO A 107 13.36 1.35 7.42
N ALA A 108 12.75 1.36 8.62
CA ALA A 108 12.44 0.15 9.37
C ALA A 108 11.01 -0.37 9.08
N ASN A 109 10.22 0.33 8.27
CA ASN A 109 8.86 -0.06 7.96
C ASN A 109 8.82 -1.28 7.01
N SER A 110 8.57 -2.46 7.58
CA SER A 110 8.58 -3.70 6.78
C SER A 110 7.46 -3.77 5.74
N THR A 111 6.32 -3.15 6.00
CA THR A 111 5.19 -3.11 5.06
C THR A 111 5.54 -2.27 3.84
N ALA A 112 6.03 -1.04 4.03
CA ALA A 112 6.43 -0.17 2.92
C ALA A 112 7.53 -0.79 2.05
N ARG A 113 8.49 -1.50 2.67
CA ARG A 113 9.54 -2.21 1.93
C ARG A 113 8.99 -3.37 1.08
N ARG A 114 8.03 -4.13 1.60
CA ARG A 114 7.39 -5.21 0.85
C ARG A 114 6.58 -4.67 -0.32
N ASP A 115 5.80 -3.63 -0.10
CA ASP A 115 5.00 -3.00 -1.15
C ASP A 115 5.89 -2.39 -2.25
N LEU A 116 6.98 -1.73 -1.87
CA LEU A 116 7.97 -1.23 -2.83
C LEU A 116 8.64 -2.37 -3.61
N ALA A 117 8.97 -3.48 -2.94
CA ALA A 117 9.55 -4.64 -3.59
C ALA A 117 8.59 -5.26 -4.60
N GLU A 118 7.31 -5.39 -4.24
CA GLU A 118 6.27 -5.92 -5.12
C GLU A 118 6.10 -5.04 -6.36
N PHE A 119 6.04 -3.71 -6.17
CA PHE A 119 6.04 -2.78 -7.30
C PHE A 119 7.24 -3.00 -8.21
N TYR A 120 8.45 -3.19 -7.65
CA TYR A 120 9.64 -3.43 -8.46
C TYR A 120 9.64 -4.80 -9.17
N ILE A 121 8.91 -5.80 -8.65
CA ILE A 121 8.74 -7.11 -9.29
C ILE A 121 7.77 -7.00 -10.47
N GLU A 122 6.63 -6.35 -10.28
CA GLU A 122 5.53 -6.36 -11.24
C GLU A 122 5.67 -5.28 -12.33
N ALA A 123 6.19 -4.09 -11.99
CA ALA A 123 6.23 -2.99 -12.92
C ALA A 123 7.28 -3.24 -14.03
N PRO A 124 6.95 -2.91 -15.31
CA PRO A 124 7.94 -2.87 -16.38
C PRO A 124 9.15 -1.97 -16.04
N GLY A 125 10.34 -2.35 -16.50
CA GLY A 125 11.57 -1.60 -16.21
C GLY A 125 11.52 -0.11 -16.63
N PHE A 126 10.89 0.20 -17.77
CA PHE A 126 10.73 1.59 -18.22
C PHE A 126 9.76 2.42 -17.35
N LEU A 127 8.92 1.77 -16.55
CA LEU A 127 8.07 2.39 -15.52
C LEU A 127 8.74 2.45 -14.15
N GLY A 128 9.97 1.95 -14.03
CA GLY A 128 10.76 2.03 -12.81
C GLY A 128 10.89 0.75 -12.02
N GLY A 129 10.28 -0.35 -12.48
CA GLY A 129 10.48 -1.68 -11.92
C GLY A 129 11.91 -2.18 -12.10
N GLY A 130 12.18 -3.37 -11.56
CA GLY A 130 13.49 -4.01 -11.63
C GLY A 130 13.72 -4.98 -10.48
N LYS A 131 13.93 -6.26 -10.81
CA LYS A 131 14.15 -7.34 -9.85
C LYS A 131 15.32 -7.07 -8.89
N ASP A 132 16.41 -6.45 -9.38
CA ASP A 132 17.55 -6.09 -8.53
C ASP A 132 17.18 -5.12 -7.40
N LYS A 133 16.23 -4.21 -7.64
CA LYS A 133 15.73 -3.30 -6.61
C LYS A 133 14.86 -4.03 -5.60
N ALA A 134 14.05 -5.00 -6.03
CA ALA A 134 13.28 -5.85 -5.14
C ALA A 134 14.20 -6.73 -4.26
N VAL A 135 15.29 -7.25 -4.81
CA VAL A 135 16.34 -7.96 -4.05
C VAL A 135 16.94 -7.07 -2.96
N GLN A 136 17.20 -5.78 -3.25
CA GLN A 136 17.68 -4.84 -2.24
C GLN A 136 16.69 -4.64 -1.09
N GLN A 137 15.38 -4.57 -1.39
CA GLN A 137 14.35 -4.48 -0.34
C GLN A 137 14.29 -5.77 0.49
N ALA A 138 14.37 -6.95 -0.13
CA ALA A 138 14.43 -8.22 0.58
C ALA A 138 15.67 -8.32 1.50
N ALA A 139 16.83 -7.84 1.04
CA ALA A 139 18.04 -7.81 1.84
C ALA A 139 17.90 -6.87 3.06
N ALA A 140 17.31 -5.69 2.87
CA ALA A 140 17.02 -4.78 3.98
C ALA A 140 16.02 -5.36 4.98
N LEU A 141 15.03 -6.14 4.50
CA LEU A 141 14.05 -6.80 5.34
C LEU A 141 14.63 -7.93 6.20
N GLU A 142 15.78 -8.52 5.87
CA GLU A 142 16.30 -9.69 6.58
C GLU A 142 16.44 -9.50 8.09
N SER A 143 16.88 -8.32 8.52
CA SER A 143 17.04 -7.97 9.93
C SER A 143 15.81 -7.28 10.56
N ILE A 144 14.83 -6.87 9.74
CA ILE A 144 13.64 -6.13 10.17
C ILE A 144 12.45 -7.09 10.34
N ASP A 145 12.19 -7.88 9.29
CA ASP A 145 11.07 -8.79 9.15
C ASP A 145 11.50 -9.92 8.21
N LYS A 146 12.05 -10.97 8.80
CA LYS A 146 12.54 -12.15 8.07
C LYS A 146 11.46 -12.80 7.23
N ALA A 147 10.23 -12.88 7.73
CA ALA A 147 9.10 -13.42 6.97
C ALA A 147 8.80 -12.55 5.75
N GLY A 148 8.85 -11.22 5.91
CA GLY A 148 8.75 -10.28 4.81
C GLY A 148 9.86 -10.43 3.76
N ALA A 149 11.11 -10.65 4.20
CA ALA A 149 12.22 -10.92 3.28
C ALA A 149 12.01 -12.21 2.48
N LEU A 150 11.58 -13.28 3.15
CA LEU A 150 11.28 -14.58 2.53
C LEU A 150 10.15 -14.45 1.51
N TYR A 151 9.08 -13.72 1.85
CA TYR A 151 7.97 -13.42 0.95
C TYR A 151 8.46 -12.76 -0.35
N VAL A 152 9.26 -11.69 -0.27
CA VAL A 152 9.76 -10.99 -1.46
C VAL A 152 10.64 -11.91 -2.32
N ARG A 153 11.48 -12.75 -1.69
CA ARG A 153 12.31 -13.74 -2.40
C ARG A 153 11.45 -14.80 -3.10
N ALA A 154 10.38 -15.25 -2.47
CA ALA A 154 9.45 -16.21 -3.06
C ALA A 154 8.77 -15.60 -4.31
N ARG A 155 8.28 -14.36 -4.23
CA ARG A 155 7.72 -13.61 -5.38
C ARG A 155 8.72 -13.45 -6.54
N LEU A 156 9.99 -13.19 -6.23
CA LEU A 156 11.06 -13.16 -7.22
C LEU A 156 11.28 -14.54 -7.88
N ALA A 157 11.25 -15.62 -7.11
CA ALA A 157 11.37 -16.99 -7.62
C ALA A 157 10.18 -17.36 -8.53
N GLU A 158 8.95 -17.00 -8.16
CA GLU A 158 7.76 -17.16 -9.00
C GLU A 158 7.91 -16.44 -10.34
N THR A 159 8.40 -15.20 -10.32
CA THR A 159 8.62 -14.40 -11.54
C THR A 159 9.76 -14.96 -12.40
N ASN A 160 10.63 -15.79 -11.83
CA ASN A 160 11.66 -16.56 -12.54
C ASN A 160 11.19 -17.96 -12.94
N LYS A 161 9.93 -18.32 -12.64
CA LYS A 161 9.33 -19.65 -12.86
C LYS A 161 9.99 -20.78 -12.05
N ASP A 162 10.69 -20.44 -10.96
CA ASP A 162 11.24 -21.41 -10.02
C ASP A 162 10.22 -21.67 -8.89
N THR A 163 9.22 -22.49 -9.22
CA THR A 163 8.10 -22.77 -8.31
C THR A 163 8.52 -23.54 -7.07
N VAL A 164 9.56 -24.37 -7.17
CA VAL A 164 10.09 -25.16 -6.05
C VAL A 164 10.78 -24.26 -5.04
N ALA A 165 11.62 -23.32 -5.51
CA ALA A 165 12.24 -22.34 -4.64
C ALA A 165 11.19 -21.43 -3.99
N ALA A 166 10.20 -20.97 -4.74
CA ALA A 166 9.11 -20.16 -4.20
C ALA A 166 8.35 -20.85 -3.06
N GLU A 167 7.91 -22.09 -3.27
CA GLU A 167 7.21 -22.88 -2.25
C GLU A 167 8.07 -23.10 -1.00
N THR A 168 9.34 -23.45 -1.20
CA THR A 168 10.30 -23.66 -0.10
C THR A 168 10.50 -22.38 0.73
N LEU A 169 10.48 -21.20 0.09
CA LEU A 169 10.61 -19.91 0.76
C LEU A 169 9.34 -19.52 1.53
N TYR A 170 8.15 -19.83 1.03
CA TYR A 170 6.89 -19.56 1.74
C TYR A 170 6.66 -20.43 2.98
N GLN A 171 7.30 -21.60 3.06
CA GLN A 171 7.15 -22.54 4.17
C GLN A 171 8.07 -22.25 5.37
N GLN A 172 8.98 -21.28 5.26
CA GLN A 172 9.96 -20.91 6.29
C GLN A 172 9.46 -19.76 7.18
#